data_AF-A0A818KYE6-F1
#
_entry.id   AF-A0A818KYE6-F1
#
_cell.length_a   1.000
_cell.length_b   1.000
_cell.length_c   1.000
_cell.angle_alpha   90.00
_cell.angle_beta   90.00
_cell.angle_gamma   90.00
#
_symmetry.space_group_name_H-M   'P 1'
#
loop_
_entity.id
_entity.type
_entity.pdbx_description
1 polymer ?
#
loop_
_entity_poly.entity_id
_entity_poly.type
_entity_poly.pdbx_seq_one_letter_code
_entity_poly.pdbx_strand_id
1 'polypeptide(L)'
;MNESKSNQNAAASSNIRQPQQRMAQNYLLIWVDASIDQADKDCQNALAQLKNVINNANLCTEPNQCIQTLNQMGKERAFVIMSGYLGQHLVPEIHDVPQLDAIYIFCGNKSRHEGWTQNWKKIKGVHTNIKEICQALQLVVKQCDQDTIAVSFLTVNEMSSTENLNQLEPTFMYTQLFKEILLDIEYDPKAIQDLATCCREVFADNSIELQVIDEFERDYHPKRAIWWDTRECFTYKMLNQALRIMDADMIINMGFFLRDVHQQIHQLHEQQAISYGRKPFLVYRGQGLMKSDFEKLQKAEGGLMSFNNFLSTSKDEKVSLRFAQGATTEPNKMGILFIMSIDPCLKSTPFASIKEESYFKEEEEILFSMHTVFRLSAIKQMDNNNELYQVELQLTSDDD
;
A
#
# COMPACT_ATOMS: atom_id res chain seq x y z
N MET A 1 -68.29 19.01 -24.71
CA MET A 1 -67.65 18.88 -23.39
C MET A 1 -66.47 17.96 -23.57
N ASN A 2 -65.34 18.56 -23.95
CA ASN A 2 -64.06 17.88 -24.17
C ASN A 2 -63.20 18.20 -22.95
N GLU A 3 -62.88 17.22 -22.13
CA GLU A 3 -61.88 17.38 -21.09
C GLU A 3 -60.50 17.05 -21.65
N SER A 4 -59.70 18.10 -21.60
CA SER A 4 -58.31 18.25 -22.00
C SER A 4 -57.37 17.39 -21.16
N LYS A 5 -56.50 16.66 -21.86
CA LYS A 5 -55.31 15.99 -21.33
C LYS A 5 -54.40 17.00 -20.64
N SER A 6 -54.15 16.79 -19.35
CA SER A 6 -53.08 17.45 -18.60
C SER A 6 -51.76 16.71 -18.85
N ASN A 7 -50.83 17.37 -19.53
CA ASN A 7 -49.43 16.99 -19.61
C ASN A 7 -48.77 17.23 -18.24
N GLN A 8 -48.38 16.16 -17.55
CA GLN A 8 -47.34 16.24 -16.52
C GLN A 8 -46.06 15.62 -17.08
N ASN A 9 -45.10 16.50 -17.34
CA ASN A 9 -43.70 16.16 -17.61
C ASN A 9 -43.12 15.46 -16.37
N ALA A 10 -43.06 14.13 -16.39
CA ALA A 10 -42.14 13.40 -15.55
C ALA A 10 -40.75 13.54 -16.16
N ALA A 11 -39.97 14.49 -15.62
CA ALA A 11 -38.54 14.58 -15.88
C ALA A 11 -37.91 13.25 -15.45
N ALA A 12 -37.47 12.46 -16.43
CA ALA A 12 -36.66 11.29 -16.20
C ALA A 12 -35.33 11.76 -15.59
N SER A 13 -35.20 11.63 -14.28
CA SER A 13 -33.93 11.79 -13.58
C SER A 13 -32.96 10.72 -14.07
N SER A 14 -32.17 11.06 -15.08
CA SER A 14 -31.00 10.30 -15.50
C SER A 14 -29.98 10.32 -14.36
N ASN A 15 -30.09 9.36 -13.44
CA ASN A 15 -29.00 9.02 -12.53
C ASN A 15 -27.87 8.41 -13.38
N ILE A 16 -27.10 9.26 -14.04
CA ILE A 16 -25.78 8.93 -14.52
C ILE A 16 -24.96 8.71 -13.26
N ARG A 17 -24.84 7.46 -12.82
CA ARG A 17 -23.77 7.05 -11.91
C ARG A 17 -22.48 7.50 -12.58
N GLN A 18 -21.86 8.56 -12.06
CA GLN A 18 -20.47 8.85 -12.39
C GLN A 18 -19.70 7.56 -12.10
N PRO A 19 -18.91 7.04 -13.05
CA PRO A 19 -18.06 5.90 -12.76
C PRO A 19 -17.18 6.33 -11.60
N GLN A 20 -17.18 5.57 -10.51
CA GLN A 20 -16.09 5.67 -9.53
C GLN A 20 -14.81 5.58 -10.35
N GLN A 21 -14.05 6.68 -10.44
CA GLN A 21 -12.74 6.64 -11.08
C GLN A 21 -11.98 5.50 -10.41
N ARG A 22 -11.63 4.47 -11.18
CA ARG A 22 -10.78 3.38 -10.69
C ARG A 22 -9.44 4.01 -10.34
N MET A 23 -9.26 4.30 -9.05
CA MET A 23 -8.00 4.86 -8.55
C MET A 23 -6.96 3.73 -8.54
N ALA A 24 -5.73 4.01 -8.95
CA ALA A 24 -4.59 3.07 -8.88
C ALA A 24 -4.01 2.93 -7.47
N GLN A 25 -4.31 3.89 -6.59
CA GLN A 25 -3.81 4.01 -5.24
C GLN A 25 -4.86 4.72 -4.38
N ASN A 26 -4.92 4.42 -3.08
CA ASN A 26 -5.83 5.10 -2.13
C ASN A 26 -5.27 6.44 -1.62
N TYR A 27 -4.48 7.12 -2.45
CA TYR A 27 -3.79 8.37 -2.14
C TYR A 27 -4.23 9.47 -3.08
N LEU A 28 -4.43 10.67 -2.52
CA LEU A 28 -4.65 11.91 -3.27
C LEU A 28 -3.51 12.87 -2.97
N LEU A 29 -2.90 13.44 -4.01
CA LEU A 29 -1.94 14.51 -3.87
C LEU A 29 -2.54 15.81 -4.44
N ILE A 30 -2.61 16.84 -3.62
CA ILE A 30 -3.10 18.17 -4.02
C ILE A 30 -1.93 19.14 -4.00
N TRP A 31 -1.57 19.68 -5.16
CA TRP A 31 -0.62 20.78 -5.24
C TRP A 31 -1.39 22.09 -5.36
N VAL A 32 -1.37 22.88 -4.28
CA VAL A 32 -2.08 24.15 -4.17
C VAL A 32 -1.14 25.31 -4.48
N ASP A 33 -1.43 26.01 -5.57
CA ASP A 33 -0.68 27.20 -5.96
C ASP A 33 -1.59 28.15 -6.76
N ALA A 34 -1.88 29.31 -6.16
CA ALA A 34 -2.76 30.33 -6.75
C ALA A 34 -2.12 31.08 -7.94
N SER A 35 -0.81 30.94 -8.12
CA SER A 35 -0.02 31.61 -9.16
C SER A 35 0.47 30.68 -10.25
N ILE A 36 0.10 29.40 -10.21
CA ILE A 36 0.63 28.40 -11.12
C ILE A 36 0.04 28.55 -12.52
N ASP A 37 0.94 28.63 -13.51
CA ASP A 37 0.56 28.52 -14.92
C ASP A 37 0.63 27.06 -15.35
N GLN A 38 -0.54 26.46 -15.62
CA GLN A 38 -0.63 25.06 -16.05
C GLN A 38 -0.02 24.81 -17.44
N ALA A 39 0.17 25.87 -18.24
CA ALA A 39 0.83 25.78 -19.54
C ALA A 39 2.37 25.84 -19.43
N ASP A 40 2.90 26.17 -18.25
CA ASP A 40 4.34 26.21 -18.02
C ASP A 40 4.96 24.80 -18.06
N LYS A 41 6.06 24.67 -18.80
CA LYS A 41 6.72 23.36 -19.01
C LYS A 41 7.36 22.82 -17.73
N ASP A 42 7.90 23.68 -16.88
CA ASP A 42 8.51 23.26 -15.63
C ASP A 42 7.44 22.80 -14.64
N CYS A 43 6.28 23.47 -14.62
CA CYS A 43 5.08 23.01 -13.91
C CYS A 43 4.62 21.63 -14.39
N GLN A 44 4.48 21.43 -15.70
CA GLN A 44 4.08 20.15 -16.27
C GLN A 44 5.08 19.04 -15.95
N ASN A 45 6.38 19.33 -16.03
CA ASN A 45 7.45 18.39 -15.68
C ASN A 45 7.45 18.05 -14.18
N ALA A 46 7.17 19.03 -13.31
CA ALA A 46 7.03 18.80 -11.88
C ALA A 46 5.80 17.94 -11.56
N LEU A 47 4.66 18.24 -12.17
CA LEU A 47 3.44 17.45 -12.01
C LEU A 47 3.62 16.01 -12.52
N ALA A 48 4.30 15.81 -13.66
CA ALA A 48 4.60 14.48 -14.18
C ALA A 48 5.48 13.67 -13.19
N GLN A 49 6.48 14.29 -12.57
CA GLN A 49 7.30 13.66 -11.53
C GLN A 49 6.47 13.29 -10.29
N LEU A 50 5.52 14.13 -9.89
CA LEU A 50 4.61 13.84 -8.79
C LEU A 50 3.66 12.69 -9.12
N LYS A 51 3.07 12.68 -10.34
CA LYS A 51 2.18 11.61 -10.82
C LYS A 51 2.86 10.25 -10.85
N ASN A 52 4.17 10.21 -11.09
CA ASN A 52 4.94 8.98 -11.03
C ASN A 52 4.96 8.35 -9.63
N VAL A 53 4.90 9.18 -8.58
CA VAL A 53 4.86 8.71 -7.18
C VAL A 53 3.41 8.41 -6.76
N ILE A 54 2.51 9.36 -6.98
CA ILE A 54 1.08 9.26 -6.66
C ILE A 54 0.29 9.60 -7.93
N ASN A 55 -0.36 8.62 -8.54
CA ASN A 55 -1.03 8.80 -9.83
C ASN A 55 -2.10 9.91 -9.80
N ASN A 56 -2.85 9.98 -8.70
CA ASN A 56 -3.89 10.98 -8.47
C ASN A 56 -3.31 12.29 -7.93
N ALA A 57 -2.38 12.90 -8.67
CA ALA A 57 -1.84 14.22 -8.36
C ALA A 57 -2.57 15.32 -9.14
N ASN A 58 -3.20 16.23 -8.40
CA ASN A 58 -4.06 17.29 -8.94
C ASN A 58 -3.50 18.67 -8.59
N LEU A 59 -3.56 19.59 -9.57
CA LEU A 59 -3.30 21.01 -9.34
C LEU A 59 -4.58 21.68 -8.82
N CYS A 60 -4.42 22.57 -7.85
CA CYS A 60 -5.50 23.34 -7.25
C CYS A 60 -5.09 24.82 -7.19
N THR A 61 -5.75 25.66 -7.98
CA THR A 61 -5.46 27.10 -8.03
C THR A 61 -6.18 27.87 -6.93
N GLU A 62 -7.22 27.30 -6.33
CA GLU A 62 -8.05 27.96 -5.32
C GLU A 62 -7.92 27.27 -3.96
N PRO A 63 -7.40 27.96 -2.91
CA PRO A 63 -7.24 27.37 -1.58
C PRO A 63 -8.54 26.81 -0.99
N ASN A 64 -9.68 27.45 -1.25
CA ASN A 64 -10.99 26.99 -0.80
C ASN A 64 -11.39 25.65 -1.43
N GLN A 65 -10.99 25.41 -2.68
CA GLN A 65 -11.24 24.13 -3.34
C GLN A 65 -10.45 23.02 -2.64
N CYS A 66 -9.20 23.26 -2.23
CA CYS A 66 -8.43 22.29 -1.44
C CYS A 66 -9.16 21.89 -0.15
N ILE A 67 -9.67 22.87 0.61
CA ILE A 67 -10.43 22.62 1.84
C ILE A 67 -11.69 21.78 1.55
N GLN A 68 -12.43 22.14 0.50
CA GLN A 68 -13.64 21.40 0.11
C GLN A 68 -13.33 19.97 -0.30
N THR A 69 -12.28 19.76 -1.10
CA THR A 69 -11.84 18.42 -1.50
C THR A 69 -11.49 17.58 -0.28
N LEU A 70 -10.66 18.11 0.62
CA LEU A 70 -10.26 17.41 1.84
C LEU A 70 -11.46 17.03 2.73
N ASN A 71 -12.45 17.91 2.86
CA ASN A 71 -13.65 17.66 3.67
C ASN A 71 -14.62 16.65 3.05
N GLN A 72 -14.55 16.42 1.74
CA GLN A 72 -15.40 15.46 1.02
C GLN A 72 -14.75 14.08 0.88
N MET A 73 -13.49 13.92 1.27
CA MET A 73 -12.78 12.65 1.17
C MET A 73 -13.36 11.60 2.14
N GLY A 74 -13.40 10.36 1.66
CA GLY A 74 -13.85 9.23 2.45
C GLY A 74 -12.73 8.66 3.30
N LYS A 75 -12.24 7.49 2.89
CA LYS A 75 -11.20 6.72 3.58
C LYS A 75 -9.82 6.90 2.94
N GLU A 76 -9.71 7.66 1.85
CA GLU A 76 -8.45 7.94 1.19
C GLU A 76 -7.55 8.83 2.07
N ARG A 77 -6.24 8.71 1.86
CA ARG A 77 -5.26 9.60 2.50
C ARG A 77 -4.86 10.72 1.55
N ALA A 78 -4.68 11.92 2.09
CA ALA A 78 -4.33 13.12 1.34
C ALA A 78 -2.93 13.61 1.70
N PHE A 79 -2.24 14.09 0.67
CA PHE A 79 -0.99 14.83 0.75
C PHE A 79 -1.17 16.18 0.10
N VAL A 80 -0.58 17.23 0.69
CA VAL A 80 -0.69 18.59 0.14
C VAL A 80 0.68 19.20 -0.07
N ILE A 81 0.91 19.73 -1.28
CA ILE A 81 2.07 20.58 -1.60
C ILE A 81 1.57 22.01 -1.75
N MET A 82 2.26 22.99 -1.15
CA MET A 82 1.86 24.39 -1.27
C MET A 82 3.05 25.34 -1.16
N SER A 83 2.88 26.58 -1.64
CA SER A 83 3.88 27.61 -1.48
C SER A 83 4.02 28.05 -0.01
N GLY A 84 5.21 28.52 0.36
CA GLY A 84 5.48 28.95 1.74
C GLY A 84 4.62 30.13 2.21
N TYR A 85 4.23 31.03 1.30
CA TYR A 85 3.33 32.14 1.63
C TYR A 85 1.90 31.63 1.86
N LEU A 86 1.38 30.82 0.92
CA LEU A 86 0.04 30.27 1.04
C LEU A 86 -0.10 29.39 2.28
N GLY A 87 0.93 28.60 2.61
CA GLY A 87 0.91 27.70 3.74
C GLY A 87 0.79 28.38 5.10
N GLN A 88 1.25 29.63 5.25
CA GLN A 88 1.06 30.36 6.51
C GLN A 88 -0.43 30.60 6.82
N HIS A 89 -1.27 30.67 5.79
CA HIS A 89 -2.70 30.93 5.93
C HIS A 89 -3.54 29.65 5.83
N LEU A 90 -3.18 28.73 4.94
CA LEU A 90 -3.98 27.53 4.67
C LEU A 90 -3.73 26.41 5.68
N VAL A 91 -2.50 26.23 6.17
CA VAL A 91 -2.18 25.15 7.13
C VAL A 91 -3.06 25.19 8.38
N PRO A 92 -3.27 26.35 9.05
CA PRO A 92 -4.16 26.43 10.20
C PRO A 92 -5.58 25.91 9.94
N GLU A 93 -6.09 26.00 8.70
CA GLU A 93 -7.45 25.58 8.36
C GLU A 93 -7.57 24.09 8.04
N ILE A 94 -6.51 23.46 7.53
CA ILE A 94 -6.53 22.07 7.08
C ILE A 94 -5.81 21.09 8.02
N HIS A 95 -5.01 21.59 8.97
CA HIS A 95 -4.15 20.75 9.80
C HIS A 95 -4.92 19.69 10.58
N ASP A 96 -6.13 20.00 11.04
CA ASP A 96 -6.93 19.08 11.86
C ASP A 96 -7.73 18.07 11.02
N VAL A 97 -7.73 18.17 9.69
CA VAL A 97 -8.43 17.21 8.82
C VAL A 97 -7.83 15.80 8.98
N PRO A 98 -8.60 14.79 9.40
CA PRO A 98 -8.06 13.45 9.67
C PRO A 98 -7.42 12.77 8.46
N GLN A 99 -8.00 12.95 7.27
CA GLN A 99 -7.52 12.38 6.01
C GLN A 99 -6.20 13.01 5.53
N LEU A 100 -5.83 14.19 6.03
CA LEU A 100 -4.59 14.85 5.68
C LEU A 100 -3.42 14.30 6.49
N ASP A 101 -2.51 13.59 5.84
CA ASP A 101 -1.34 12.98 6.49
C ASP A 101 -0.16 13.92 6.59
N ALA A 102 0.19 14.54 5.46
CA ALA A 102 1.41 15.32 5.34
C ALA A 102 1.25 16.52 4.41
N ILE A 103 1.94 17.58 4.79
CA ILE A 103 2.05 18.83 4.06
C ILE A 103 3.53 19.05 3.73
N TYR A 104 3.80 19.41 2.48
CA TYR A 104 5.12 19.78 1.99
C TYR A 104 5.10 21.23 1.51
N ILE A 105 6.05 22.02 2.01
CA ILE A 105 6.19 23.41 1.59
C ILE A 105 7.20 23.46 0.44
N PHE A 106 6.75 23.92 -0.73
CA PHE A 106 7.61 24.13 -1.89
C PHE A 106 7.88 25.63 -2.08
N CYS A 107 9.12 26.07 -1.88
CA CYS A 107 9.46 27.49 -1.97
C CYS A 107 10.93 27.72 -2.34
N GLY A 108 11.22 28.86 -2.97
CA GLY A 108 12.60 29.22 -3.33
C GLY A 108 13.47 29.68 -2.16
N ASN A 109 12.88 30.03 -1.01
CA ASN A 109 13.60 30.50 0.18
C ASN A 109 13.19 29.70 1.42
N LYS A 110 13.91 28.59 1.65
CA LYS A 110 13.66 27.66 2.75
C LYS A 110 13.68 28.35 4.13
N SER A 111 14.74 29.11 4.41
CA SER A 111 14.98 29.74 5.72
C SER A 111 13.87 30.71 6.14
N ARG A 112 13.18 31.33 5.18
CA ARG A 112 12.03 32.21 5.47
C ARG A 112 10.86 31.45 6.11
N HIS A 113 10.67 30.19 5.75
CA HIS A 113 9.48 29.43 6.15
C HIS A 113 9.75 28.37 7.23
N GLU A 114 11.00 27.98 7.47
CA GLU A 114 11.35 26.98 8.50
C GLU A 114 10.77 27.31 9.89
N GLY A 115 10.89 28.56 10.34
CA GLY A 115 10.51 28.93 11.72
C GLY A 115 9.04 28.69 12.06
N TRP A 116 8.10 29.02 11.17
CA TRP A 116 6.68 28.81 11.45
C TRP A 116 6.24 27.37 11.17
N THR A 117 6.91 26.68 10.23
CA THR A 117 6.54 25.30 9.88
C THR A 117 6.75 24.31 11.02
N GLN A 118 7.71 24.58 11.91
CA GLN A 118 8.00 23.74 13.08
C GLN A 118 6.84 23.67 14.08
N ASN A 119 5.90 24.62 14.03
CA ASN A 119 4.73 24.63 14.90
C ASN A 119 3.66 23.60 14.47
N TRP A 120 3.79 23.00 13.29
CA TRP A 120 2.76 22.15 12.68
C TRP A 120 3.28 20.73 12.43
N LYS A 121 2.77 19.75 13.18
CA LYS A 121 3.25 18.35 13.16
C LYS A 121 3.11 17.63 11.81
N LYS A 122 2.15 18.05 10.98
CA LYS A 122 1.86 17.46 9.67
C LYS A 122 2.73 18.06 8.58
N ILE A 123 3.48 19.13 8.84
CA ILE A 123 4.47 19.62 7.88
C ILE A 123 5.70 18.72 7.95
N LYS A 124 5.98 18.02 6.85
CA LYS A 124 7.08 17.04 6.79
C LYS A 124 8.36 17.62 6.18
N GLY A 125 8.30 18.80 5.60
CA GLY A 125 9.49 19.48 5.12
C GLY A 125 9.23 20.77 4.36
N VAL A 126 10.30 21.56 4.24
CA VAL A 126 10.40 22.72 3.36
C VAL A 126 11.46 22.43 2.32
N HIS A 127 11.05 22.48 1.05
CA HIS A 127 11.84 22.03 -0.09
C HIS A 127 11.94 23.10 -1.15
N THR A 128 13.11 23.20 -1.77
CA THR A 128 13.38 24.10 -2.90
C THR A 128 13.33 23.37 -4.24
N ASN A 129 13.21 22.04 -4.22
CA ASN A 129 13.23 21.19 -5.41
C ASN A 129 12.13 20.13 -5.33
N ILE A 130 11.36 19.98 -6.42
CA ILE A 130 10.30 18.98 -6.52
C ILE A 130 10.83 17.54 -6.36
N LYS A 131 12.07 17.26 -6.77
CA LYS A 131 12.69 15.94 -6.63
C LYS A 131 12.81 15.50 -5.17
N GLU A 132 13.13 16.42 -4.28
CA GLU A 132 13.20 16.14 -2.84
C GLU A 132 11.81 15.82 -2.27
N ILE A 133 10.78 16.52 -2.76
CA ILE A 133 9.39 16.23 -2.41
C ILE A 133 8.98 14.85 -2.93
N CYS A 134 9.32 14.49 -4.18
CA CYS A 134 9.08 13.16 -4.72
C CYS A 134 9.73 12.08 -3.87
N GLN A 135 10.99 12.25 -3.46
CA GLN A 135 11.70 11.29 -2.61
C GLN A 135 11.04 11.15 -1.23
N ALA A 136 10.65 12.27 -0.60
CA ALA A 136 9.95 12.25 0.67
C ALA A 136 8.56 11.57 0.54
N LEU A 137 7.82 11.86 -0.53
CA LEU A 137 6.55 11.22 -0.84
C LEU A 137 6.70 9.72 -1.09
N GLN A 138 7.73 9.28 -1.82
CA GLN A 138 7.99 7.85 -2.06
C GLN A 138 8.16 7.08 -0.74
N LEU A 139 8.93 7.63 0.20
CA LEU A 139 9.12 7.01 1.51
C LEU A 139 7.81 6.92 2.31
N VAL A 140 7.00 7.99 2.29
CA VAL A 140 5.71 8.00 2.99
C VAL A 140 4.71 7.05 2.33
N VAL A 141 4.65 6.99 1.00
CA VAL A 141 3.79 6.05 0.26
C VAL A 141 4.20 4.60 0.57
N LYS A 142 5.50 4.28 0.56
CA LYS A 142 6.01 2.95 0.92
C LYS A 142 5.62 2.56 2.34
N GLN A 143 5.72 3.49 3.30
CA GLN A 143 5.24 3.29 4.67
C GLN A 143 3.72 3.04 4.70
N CYS A 144 2.93 3.87 4.03
CA CYS A 144 1.48 3.73 3.98
C CYS A 144 1.06 2.38 3.38
N ASP A 145 1.72 1.92 2.31
CA ASP A 145 1.43 0.64 1.69
C ASP A 145 1.79 -0.54 2.60
N GLN A 146 2.87 -0.44 3.37
CA GLN A 146 3.23 -1.46 4.37
C GLN A 146 2.25 -1.51 5.56
N ASP A 147 1.80 -0.36 6.05
CA ASP A 147 0.88 -0.23 7.20
C ASP A 147 -0.54 -0.73 6.89
N THR A 148 -0.86 -0.84 5.60
CA THR A 148 -2.20 -1.19 5.12
C THR A 148 -2.29 -2.62 4.60
N ILE A 149 -1.21 -3.41 4.73
CA ILE A 149 -1.26 -4.85 4.49
C ILE A 149 -2.25 -5.45 5.49
N ALA A 150 -3.27 -6.13 4.96
CA ALA A 150 -4.26 -6.80 5.76
C ALA A 150 -3.60 -7.96 6.54
N VAL A 151 -3.86 -7.97 7.85
CA VAL A 151 -3.43 -9.01 8.77
C VAL A 151 -4.66 -9.61 9.45
N SER A 152 -4.65 -10.92 9.62
CA SER A 152 -5.71 -11.66 10.31
C SER A 152 -5.14 -12.33 11.55
N PHE A 153 -5.97 -12.46 12.58
CA PHE A 153 -5.58 -12.99 13.89
C PHE A 153 -6.50 -14.12 14.32
N LEU A 154 -5.95 -15.14 14.98
CA LEU A 154 -6.72 -16.19 15.63
C LEU A 154 -6.20 -16.39 17.05
N THR A 155 -7.12 -16.37 18.01
CA THR A 155 -6.79 -16.51 19.43
C THR A 155 -6.69 -17.97 19.84
N VAL A 156 -6.00 -18.24 20.95
CA VAL A 156 -5.86 -19.60 21.51
C VAL A 156 -7.22 -20.23 21.83
N ASN A 157 -8.16 -19.43 22.33
CA ASN A 157 -9.49 -19.91 22.69
C ASN A 157 -10.26 -20.40 21.45
N GLU A 158 -10.18 -19.66 20.33
CA GLU A 158 -10.84 -20.04 19.07
C GLU A 158 -10.26 -21.34 18.50
N MET A 159 -8.94 -21.54 18.60
CA MET A 159 -8.28 -22.78 18.15
C MET A 159 -8.68 -24.02 18.97
N SER A 160 -8.97 -23.85 20.27
CA SER A 160 -9.26 -24.97 21.19
C SER A 160 -10.70 -25.49 21.15
N SER A 161 -11.62 -24.77 20.52
CA SER A 161 -13.04 -25.11 20.47
C SER A 161 -13.43 -25.66 19.09
N THR A 162 -13.74 -26.95 19.01
CA THR A 162 -14.29 -27.60 17.82
C THR A 162 -15.65 -27.02 17.38
N GLU A 163 -16.32 -26.26 18.25
CA GLU A 163 -17.57 -25.55 17.97
C GLU A 163 -17.38 -24.20 17.23
N ASN A 164 -16.14 -23.70 17.10
CA ASN A 164 -15.85 -22.34 16.59
C ASN A 164 -15.05 -22.28 15.28
N LEU A 165 -15.02 -23.34 14.46
CA LEU A 165 -14.44 -23.26 13.11
C LEU A 165 -15.15 -22.20 12.23
N ASN A 166 -16.39 -21.82 12.57
CA ASN A 166 -17.13 -20.71 11.95
C ASN A 166 -16.74 -19.32 12.48
N GLN A 167 -15.78 -19.21 13.41
CA GLN A 167 -15.29 -17.95 13.99
C GLN A 167 -13.88 -17.54 13.51
N LEU A 168 -13.23 -18.34 12.65
CA LEU A 168 -12.12 -17.84 11.83
C LEU A 168 -12.56 -16.51 11.20
N GLU A 169 -11.71 -15.49 11.21
CA GLU A 169 -12.05 -14.22 10.58
C GLU A 169 -12.52 -14.53 9.14
N PRO A 170 -13.80 -14.31 8.79
CA PRO A 170 -14.35 -14.83 7.53
C PRO A 170 -13.54 -14.36 6.32
N THR A 171 -12.97 -13.15 6.43
CA THR A 171 -12.05 -12.55 5.46
C THR A 171 -10.89 -13.49 5.12
N PHE A 172 -10.20 -14.10 6.10
CA PHE A 172 -9.05 -14.96 5.87
C PHE A 172 -9.43 -16.18 5.03
N MET A 173 -10.50 -16.89 5.42
CA MET A 173 -10.98 -18.08 4.70
C MET A 173 -11.37 -17.75 3.26
N TYR A 174 -12.07 -16.63 3.03
CA TYR A 174 -12.45 -16.21 1.68
C TYR A 174 -11.23 -15.84 0.84
N THR A 175 -10.28 -15.08 1.39
CA THR A 175 -9.07 -14.70 0.66
C THR A 175 -8.18 -15.90 0.34
N GLN A 176 -8.08 -16.86 1.27
CA GLN A 176 -7.30 -18.07 1.06
C GLN A 176 -7.95 -18.95 -0.02
N LEU A 177 -9.27 -19.17 0.02
CA LEU A 177 -9.96 -19.88 -1.05
C LEU A 177 -9.81 -19.17 -2.40
N PHE A 178 -9.86 -17.84 -2.39
CA PHE A 178 -9.68 -17.03 -3.59
C PHE A 178 -8.28 -17.19 -4.18
N LYS A 179 -7.24 -17.19 -3.34
CA LYS A 179 -5.87 -17.53 -3.77
C LYS A 179 -5.82 -18.89 -4.44
N GLU A 180 -6.34 -19.96 -3.80
CA GLU A 180 -6.28 -21.31 -4.38
C GLU A 180 -6.97 -21.38 -5.75
N ILE A 181 -8.14 -20.73 -5.88
CA ILE A 181 -8.83 -20.60 -7.18
C ILE A 181 -7.95 -19.90 -8.21
N LEU A 182 -7.32 -18.77 -7.86
CA LEU A 182 -6.47 -18.02 -8.79
C LEU A 182 -5.21 -18.81 -9.20
N LEU A 183 -4.69 -19.67 -8.34
CA LEU A 183 -3.55 -20.53 -8.67
C LEU A 183 -3.93 -21.63 -9.66
N ASP A 184 -5.15 -22.16 -9.55
CA ASP A 184 -5.65 -23.28 -10.37
C ASP A 184 -6.28 -22.85 -11.71
N ILE A 185 -6.71 -21.59 -11.85
CA ILE A 185 -7.30 -21.09 -13.08
C ILE A 185 -6.31 -21.17 -14.26
N GLU A 186 -6.83 -21.62 -15.40
CA GLU A 186 -6.18 -21.44 -16.69
C GLU A 186 -6.43 -20.02 -17.21
N TYR A 187 -5.37 -19.25 -17.40
CA TYR A 187 -5.47 -17.88 -17.90
C TYR A 187 -5.37 -17.85 -19.43
N ASP A 188 -6.21 -17.02 -20.06
CA ASP A 188 -6.16 -16.74 -21.49
C ASP A 188 -4.78 -16.15 -21.84
N PRO A 189 -4.13 -16.59 -22.94
CA PRO A 189 -2.95 -15.92 -23.49
C PRO A 189 -3.09 -14.39 -23.67
N LYS A 190 -4.33 -13.87 -23.78
CA LYS A 190 -4.63 -12.43 -23.88
C LYS A 190 -4.68 -11.69 -22.54
N ALA A 191 -4.62 -12.39 -21.40
CA ALA A 191 -4.75 -11.77 -20.07
C ALA A 191 -3.74 -10.61 -19.84
N ILE A 192 -2.53 -10.72 -20.40
CA ILE A 192 -1.52 -9.64 -20.35
C ILE A 192 -2.02 -8.38 -21.08
N GLN A 193 -2.63 -8.53 -22.26
CA GLN A 193 -3.16 -7.44 -23.08
C GLN A 193 -4.38 -6.79 -22.43
N ASP A 194 -5.26 -7.62 -21.83
CA ASP A 194 -6.45 -7.16 -21.12
C ASP A 194 -6.05 -6.35 -19.87
N LEU A 195 -5.07 -6.84 -19.09
CA LEU A 195 -4.51 -6.10 -17.98
C LEU A 195 -3.88 -4.78 -18.45
N ALA A 196 -3.02 -4.81 -19.48
CA ALA A 196 -2.38 -3.61 -20.00
C ALA A 196 -3.40 -2.56 -20.49
N THR A 197 -4.46 -2.99 -21.16
CA THR A 197 -5.56 -2.11 -21.60
C THR A 197 -6.25 -1.46 -20.41
N CYS A 198 -6.60 -2.24 -19.38
CA CYS A 198 -7.18 -1.72 -18.15
C CYS A 198 -6.24 -0.73 -17.45
N CYS A 199 -4.93 -1.01 -17.40
CA CYS A 199 -3.95 -0.12 -16.80
C CYS A 199 -3.83 1.20 -17.56
N ARG A 200 -3.89 1.20 -18.90
CA ARG A 200 -3.85 2.44 -19.70
C ARG A 200 -5.01 3.38 -19.39
N GLU A 201 -6.20 2.85 -19.09
CA GLU A 201 -7.35 3.66 -18.67
C GLU A 201 -7.11 4.31 -17.29
N VAL A 202 -6.54 3.56 -16.35
CA VAL A 202 -6.25 4.02 -14.98
C VAL A 202 -5.10 5.04 -14.95
N PHE A 203 -4.09 4.87 -15.81
CA PHE A 203 -2.89 5.70 -15.88
C PHE A 203 -2.85 6.64 -17.10
N ALA A 204 -4.01 6.97 -17.68
CA ALA A 204 -4.11 7.71 -18.94
C ALA A 204 -3.32 9.04 -18.95
N ASP A 205 -3.22 9.72 -17.81
CA ASP A 205 -2.50 10.99 -17.67
C ASP A 205 -1.07 10.85 -17.12
N ASN A 206 -0.53 9.62 -17.07
CA ASN A 206 0.78 9.31 -16.51
C ASN A 206 1.69 8.70 -17.58
N SER A 207 2.36 9.58 -18.33
CA SER A 207 3.24 9.17 -19.45
C SER A 207 4.36 8.21 -19.06
N ILE A 208 4.86 8.26 -17.82
CA ILE A 208 5.90 7.35 -17.34
C ILE A 208 5.31 5.96 -17.14
N GLU A 209 4.21 5.83 -16.40
CA GLU A 209 3.54 4.54 -16.21
C GLU A 209 3.04 3.95 -17.53
N LEU A 210 2.55 4.77 -18.47
CA LEU A 210 2.16 4.29 -19.81
C LEU A 210 3.33 3.62 -20.55
N GLN A 211 4.55 4.19 -20.48
CA GLN A 211 5.74 3.56 -21.05
C GLN A 211 6.09 2.25 -20.35
N VAL A 212 5.90 2.18 -19.03
CA VAL A 212 6.13 0.96 -18.25
C VAL A 212 5.08 -0.12 -18.58
N ILE A 213 3.83 0.27 -18.84
CA ILE A 213 2.76 -0.63 -19.30
C ILE A 213 3.09 -1.17 -20.69
N ASP A 214 3.59 -0.33 -21.61
CA ASP A 214 4.03 -0.76 -22.94
C ASP A 214 5.24 -1.71 -22.87
N GLU A 215 6.16 -1.49 -21.93
CA GLU A 215 7.27 -2.41 -21.63
C GLU A 215 6.73 -3.75 -21.09
N PHE A 216 5.80 -3.71 -20.13
CA PHE A 216 5.19 -4.89 -19.55
C PHE A 216 4.46 -5.74 -20.59
N GLU A 217 3.57 -5.14 -21.39
CA GLU A 217 2.80 -5.89 -22.40
C GLU A 217 3.69 -6.60 -23.42
N ARG A 218 4.80 -5.96 -23.80
CA ARG A 218 5.73 -6.49 -24.80
C ARG A 218 6.70 -7.53 -24.23
N ASP A 219 7.24 -7.28 -23.04
CA ASP A 219 8.42 -7.98 -22.53
C ASP A 219 8.12 -8.87 -21.29
N TYR A 220 6.87 -8.91 -20.81
CA TYR A 220 6.50 -9.73 -19.65
C TYR A 220 6.73 -11.22 -19.91
N HIS A 221 7.29 -11.89 -18.89
CA HIS A 221 7.46 -13.33 -18.86
C HIS A 221 7.32 -13.78 -17.40
N PRO A 222 6.69 -14.94 -17.12
CA PRO A 222 6.54 -15.48 -15.75
C PRO A 222 7.83 -15.52 -14.90
N LYS A 223 9.00 -15.73 -15.50
CA LYS A 223 10.30 -15.74 -14.80
C LYS A 223 10.78 -14.35 -14.34
N ARG A 224 10.08 -13.29 -14.71
CA ARG A 224 10.33 -11.91 -14.27
C ARG A 224 9.19 -11.38 -13.39
N ALA A 225 8.27 -12.23 -12.93
CA ALA A 225 7.12 -11.80 -12.15
C ALA A 225 7.55 -11.08 -10.85
N ILE A 226 8.50 -11.63 -10.09
CA ILE A 226 9.07 -10.98 -8.89
C ILE A 226 9.75 -9.65 -9.23
N TRP A 227 10.44 -9.54 -10.37
CA TRP A 227 11.05 -8.28 -10.79
C TRP A 227 10.00 -7.19 -11.01
N TRP A 228 8.87 -7.56 -11.62
CA TRP A 228 7.73 -6.65 -11.83
C TRP A 228 6.96 -6.36 -10.53
N ASP A 229 6.89 -7.31 -9.60
CA ASP A 229 6.23 -7.14 -8.31
C ASP A 229 7.01 -6.19 -7.39
N THR A 230 8.34 -6.26 -7.43
CA THR A 230 9.23 -5.40 -6.63
C THR A 230 9.53 -4.05 -7.26
N ARG A 231 9.26 -3.85 -8.55
CA ARG A 231 9.40 -2.55 -9.21
C ARG A 231 8.30 -1.60 -8.72
N GLU A 232 8.67 -0.37 -8.38
CA GLU A 232 7.73 0.70 -7.98
C GLU A 232 6.90 1.22 -9.18
N CYS A 233 6.06 0.38 -9.76
CA CYS A 233 5.20 0.69 -10.91
C CYS A 233 3.75 0.21 -10.71
N PHE A 234 2.93 0.30 -11.76
CA PHE A 234 1.52 -0.06 -11.73
C PHE A 234 1.21 -1.45 -11.16
N THR A 235 2.02 -2.47 -11.42
CA THR A 235 1.83 -3.85 -10.91
C THR A 235 1.77 -3.87 -9.38
N TYR A 236 2.80 -3.32 -8.72
CA TYR A 236 2.86 -3.22 -7.27
C TYR A 236 1.71 -2.38 -6.70
N LYS A 237 1.45 -1.22 -7.31
CA LYS A 237 0.44 -0.25 -6.85
C LYS A 237 -0.97 -0.82 -6.91
N MET A 238 -1.35 -1.36 -8.08
CA MET A 238 -2.68 -1.89 -8.32
C MET A 238 -2.92 -3.18 -7.54
N LEU A 239 -1.94 -4.09 -7.48
CA LEU A 239 -2.11 -5.35 -6.77
C LEU A 239 -2.36 -5.14 -5.28
N ASN A 240 -1.51 -4.32 -4.63
CA ASN A 240 -1.66 -4.05 -3.21
C ASN A 240 -2.97 -3.32 -2.90
N GLN A 241 -3.40 -2.41 -3.76
CA GLN A 241 -4.69 -1.75 -3.59
C GLN A 241 -5.85 -2.73 -3.76
N ALA A 242 -5.85 -3.53 -4.82
CA ALA A 242 -6.91 -4.48 -5.12
C ALA A 242 -7.10 -5.49 -4.00
N LEU A 243 -5.99 -6.04 -3.47
CA LEU A 243 -6.02 -6.92 -2.29
C LEU A 243 -6.53 -6.21 -1.04
N ARG A 244 -6.13 -4.94 -0.82
CA ARG A 244 -6.56 -4.14 0.35
C ARG A 244 -8.05 -3.85 0.37
N ILE A 245 -8.65 -3.55 -0.78
CA ILE A 245 -10.08 -3.21 -0.89
C ILE A 245 -10.95 -4.38 -1.34
N MET A 246 -10.35 -5.56 -1.55
CA MET A 246 -11.01 -6.74 -2.09
C MET A 246 -11.70 -6.46 -3.44
N ASP A 247 -11.03 -5.75 -4.35
CA ASP A 247 -11.51 -5.54 -5.72
C ASP A 247 -11.37 -6.83 -6.52
N ALA A 248 -12.41 -7.67 -6.48
CA ALA A 248 -12.41 -8.98 -7.10
C ALA A 248 -12.14 -8.93 -8.62
N ASP A 249 -12.69 -7.93 -9.33
CA ASP A 249 -12.49 -7.78 -10.78
C ASP A 249 -11.00 -7.54 -11.08
N MET A 250 -10.37 -6.63 -10.32
CA MET A 250 -8.95 -6.35 -10.49
C MET A 250 -8.06 -7.52 -10.09
N ILE A 251 -8.37 -8.18 -8.97
CA ILE A 251 -7.59 -9.35 -8.52
C ILE A 251 -7.67 -10.48 -9.56
N ILE A 252 -8.84 -10.75 -10.15
CA ILE A 252 -8.98 -11.75 -11.21
C ILE A 252 -8.19 -11.34 -12.45
N ASN A 253 -8.24 -10.06 -12.85
CA ASN A 253 -7.48 -9.55 -13.99
C ASN A 253 -5.96 -9.67 -13.78
N MET A 254 -5.49 -9.49 -12.54
CA MET A 254 -4.10 -9.69 -12.14
C MET A 254 -3.80 -11.14 -11.72
N GLY A 255 -4.74 -12.07 -11.86
CA GLY A 255 -4.62 -13.43 -11.33
C GLY A 255 -3.46 -14.21 -11.94
N PHE A 256 -3.21 -14.04 -13.24
CA PHE A 256 -2.07 -14.70 -13.90
C PHE A 256 -0.75 -14.21 -13.31
N PHE A 257 -0.64 -12.90 -13.04
CA PHE A 257 0.53 -12.27 -12.47
C PHE A 257 0.76 -12.74 -11.03
N LEU A 258 -0.29 -12.76 -10.22
CA LEU A 258 -0.31 -13.33 -8.87
C LEU A 258 0.20 -14.77 -8.84
N ARG A 259 -0.33 -15.62 -9.74
CA ARG A 259 0.11 -17.00 -9.88
C ARG A 259 1.58 -17.10 -10.27
N ASP A 260 2.03 -16.30 -11.23
CA ASP A 260 3.42 -16.32 -11.69
C ASP A 260 4.39 -15.86 -10.58
N VAL A 261 4.04 -14.83 -9.79
CA VAL A 261 4.83 -14.41 -8.61
C VAL A 261 4.91 -15.55 -7.59
N HIS A 262 3.77 -16.16 -7.25
CA HIS A 262 3.72 -17.30 -6.33
C HIS A 262 4.59 -18.48 -6.81
N GLN A 263 4.44 -18.87 -8.07
CA GLN A 263 5.22 -19.96 -8.67
C GLN A 263 6.71 -19.66 -8.69
N GLN A 264 7.09 -18.42 -8.98
CA GLN A 264 8.50 -18.03 -8.97
C GLN A 264 9.08 -18.09 -7.54
N ILE A 265 8.35 -17.64 -6.52
CA ILE A 265 8.76 -17.78 -5.11
C ILE A 265 8.92 -19.26 -4.77
N HIS A 266 7.98 -20.12 -5.17
CA HIS A 266 8.04 -21.55 -4.93
C HIS A 266 9.27 -22.21 -5.57
N GLN A 267 9.55 -21.91 -6.85
CA GLN A 267 10.72 -22.43 -7.54
C GLN A 267 12.03 -21.99 -6.86
N LEU A 268 12.12 -20.73 -6.44
CA LEU A 268 13.29 -20.22 -5.73
C LEU A 268 13.41 -20.87 -4.34
N HIS A 269 12.30 -21.07 -3.63
CA HIS A 269 12.29 -21.75 -2.34
C HIS A 269 12.90 -23.15 -2.46
N GLU A 270 12.46 -23.95 -3.43
CA GLU A 270 13.00 -25.29 -3.68
C GLU A 270 14.50 -25.27 -4.02
N GLN A 271 14.93 -24.33 -4.86
CA GLN A 271 16.34 -24.17 -5.25
C GLN A 271 17.22 -23.76 -4.07
N GLN A 272 16.70 -22.87 -3.21
CA GLN A 272 17.43 -22.30 -2.09
C GLN A 272 17.38 -23.16 -0.83
N ALA A 273 16.44 -24.12 -0.73
CA ALA A 273 16.29 -25.01 0.44
C ALA A 273 17.59 -25.71 0.84
N ILE A 274 18.45 -26.05 -0.14
CA ILE A 274 19.76 -26.66 0.10
C ILE A 274 20.76 -25.63 0.67
N SER A 275 20.69 -24.38 0.20
CA SER A 275 21.64 -23.31 0.53
C SER A 275 21.49 -22.75 1.94
N TYR A 276 20.29 -22.81 2.54
CA TYR A 276 20.04 -22.32 3.90
C TYR A 276 20.70 -23.16 5.01
N GLY A 277 21.40 -24.24 4.66
CA GLY A 277 22.15 -25.05 5.63
C GLY A 277 21.27 -25.65 6.74
N ARG A 278 19.94 -25.68 6.54
CA ARG A 278 18.92 -26.13 7.50
C ARG A 278 18.97 -25.45 8.87
N LYS A 279 19.51 -24.23 8.93
CA LYS A 279 19.56 -23.46 10.18
C LYS A 279 18.46 -22.43 10.21
N PRO A 280 17.70 -22.34 11.32
CA PRO A 280 16.77 -21.25 11.50
C PRO A 280 17.46 -19.88 11.39
N PHE A 281 16.77 -18.92 10.81
CA PHE A 281 17.24 -17.55 10.69
C PHE A 281 16.13 -16.55 11.00
N LEU A 282 16.52 -15.31 11.26
CA LEU A 282 15.58 -14.23 11.55
C LEU A 282 15.39 -13.34 10.33
N VAL A 283 14.15 -12.89 10.13
CA VAL A 283 13.80 -11.79 9.25
C VAL A 283 12.93 -10.79 10.00
N TYR A 284 12.95 -9.56 9.54
CA TYR A 284 12.36 -8.43 10.23
C TYR A 284 11.39 -7.69 9.32
N ARG A 285 10.29 -7.20 9.89
CA ARG A 285 9.38 -6.29 9.20
C ARG A 285 8.89 -5.22 10.17
N GLY A 286 9.00 -3.95 9.78
CA GLY A 286 8.38 -2.86 10.51
C GLY A 286 7.12 -2.39 9.79
N GLN A 287 6.08 -2.09 10.54
CA GLN A 287 4.88 -1.41 10.04
C GLN A 287 4.12 -0.75 11.18
N GLY A 288 3.24 0.17 10.84
CA GLY A 288 2.20 0.67 11.71
C GLY A 288 1.00 -0.26 11.75
N LEU A 289 0.36 -0.37 12.91
CA LEU A 289 -0.97 -0.93 13.08
C LEU A 289 -1.88 0.10 13.71
N MET A 290 -3.16 0.14 13.31
CA MET A 290 -4.16 0.93 14.02
C MET A 290 -4.29 0.43 15.45
N LYS A 291 -4.54 1.33 16.42
CA LYS A 291 -4.74 0.96 17.83
C LYS A 291 -5.78 -0.15 18.00
N SER A 292 -6.86 -0.12 17.22
CA SER A 292 -7.89 -1.17 17.21
C SER A 292 -7.38 -2.54 16.77
N ASP A 293 -6.45 -2.60 15.81
CA ASP A 293 -5.87 -3.87 15.34
C ASP A 293 -4.75 -4.32 16.27
N PHE A 294 -4.02 -3.39 16.88
CA PHE A 294 -3.07 -3.69 17.94
C PHE A 294 -3.77 -4.32 19.17
N GLU A 295 -4.95 -3.82 19.56
CA GLU A 295 -5.74 -4.44 20.64
C GLU A 295 -6.16 -5.89 20.30
N LYS A 296 -6.40 -6.20 19.02
CA LYS A 296 -6.66 -7.59 18.57
C LYS A 296 -5.38 -8.42 18.64
N LEU A 297 -4.26 -7.88 18.14
CA LEU A 297 -2.95 -8.52 18.21
C LEU A 297 -2.59 -8.91 19.65
N GLN A 298 -2.81 -8.01 20.63
CA GLN A 298 -2.55 -8.29 22.04
C GLN A 298 -3.39 -9.46 22.59
N LYS A 299 -4.63 -9.61 22.12
CA LYS A 299 -5.51 -10.73 22.53
C LYS A 299 -5.15 -12.03 21.84
N ALA A 300 -4.39 -11.98 20.74
CA ALA A 300 -3.96 -13.13 19.96
C ALA A 300 -2.57 -13.66 20.39
N GLU A 301 -2.01 -13.20 21.51
CA GLU A 301 -0.75 -13.76 22.03
C GLU A 301 -0.87 -15.26 22.33
N GLY A 302 0.11 -16.04 21.87
CA GLY A 302 0.06 -17.52 21.82
C GLY A 302 -0.77 -18.09 20.67
N GLY A 303 -1.50 -17.24 19.95
CA GLY A 303 -2.36 -17.55 18.81
C GLY A 303 -1.65 -17.55 17.47
N LEU A 304 -2.42 -17.39 16.39
CA LEU A 304 -1.94 -17.30 15.02
C LEU A 304 -2.14 -15.89 14.45
N MET A 305 -1.25 -15.54 13.52
CA MET A 305 -1.33 -14.33 12.71
C MET A 305 -1.00 -14.67 11.27
N SER A 306 -1.72 -14.09 10.30
CA SER A 306 -1.41 -14.23 8.88
C SER A 306 -1.29 -12.90 8.17
N PHE A 307 -0.47 -12.87 7.12
CA PHE A 307 -0.39 -11.76 6.18
C PHE A 307 -1.07 -12.15 4.87
N ASN A 308 -2.06 -11.36 4.43
CA ASN A 308 -2.89 -11.75 3.29
C ASN A 308 -2.23 -11.43 1.93
N ASN A 309 -1.28 -10.50 1.90
CA ASN A 309 -0.52 -10.16 0.68
C ASN A 309 0.82 -10.93 0.64
N PHE A 310 1.55 -10.81 -0.48
CA PHE A 310 2.96 -11.18 -0.49
C PHE A 310 3.69 -10.40 0.60
N LEU A 311 4.44 -11.12 1.42
CA LEU A 311 5.05 -10.56 2.61
C LEU A 311 6.53 -10.32 2.36
N SER A 312 6.86 -9.06 2.13
CA SER A 312 8.24 -8.57 2.04
C SER A 312 8.83 -8.37 3.44
N THR A 313 10.02 -8.93 3.66
CA THR A 313 10.78 -8.83 4.91
C THR A 313 12.25 -8.57 4.62
N SER A 314 12.98 -8.02 5.59
CA SER A 314 14.41 -7.74 5.48
C SER A 314 15.23 -8.61 6.43
N LYS A 315 16.44 -8.99 6.02
CA LYS A 315 17.46 -9.52 6.95
C LYS A 315 18.08 -8.44 7.84
N ASP A 316 17.97 -7.16 7.47
CA ASP A 316 18.49 -6.04 8.25
C ASP A 316 17.39 -5.48 9.19
N GLU A 317 17.54 -5.75 10.48
CA GLU A 317 16.67 -5.23 11.54
C GLU A 317 16.52 -3.71 11.48
N LYS A 318 17.58 -2.97 11.13
CA LYS A 318 17.56 -1.49 11.15
C LYS A 318 16.68 -0.94 10.05
N VAL A 319 16.61 -1.59 8.90
CA VAL A 319 15.71 -1.21 7.81
C VAL A 319 14.27 -1.31 8.30
N SER A 320 13.92 -2.45 8.88
CA SER A 320 12.57 -2.70 9.40
C SER A 320 12.22 -1.81 10.59
N LEU A 321 13.15 -1.58 11.54
CA LEU A 321 12.93 -0.71 12.69
C LEU A 321 12.59 0.73 12.28
N ARG A 322 13.19 1.25 11.19
CA ARG A 322 12.83 2.59 10.68
C ARG A 322 11.36 2.69 10.28
N PHE A 323 10.80 1.65 9.66
CA PHE A 323 9.38 1.62 9.30
C PHE A 323 8.48 1.56 10.54
N ALA A 324 8.85 0.76 11.55
CA ALA A 324 8.12 0.71 12.81
C ALA A 324 8.16 2.07 13.54
N GLN A 325 9.32 2.72 13.58
CA GLN A 325 9.47 4.06 14.16
C GLN A 325 8.70 5.13 13.39
N GLY A 326 8.72 5.08 12.05
CA GLY A 326 7.99 6.02 11.19
C GLY A 326 6.49 6.05 11.51
N ALA A 327 5.89 4.88 11.74
CA ALA A 327 4.48 4.74 12.10
C ALA A 327 4.10 5.41 13.43
N THR A 328 5.04 5.51 14.39
CA THR A 328 4.76 6.17 15.69
C THR A 328 4.52 7.68 15.56
N THR A 329 4.82 8.27 14.40
CA THR A 329 4.54 9.69 14.14
C THR A 329 3.09 9.95 13.75
N GLU A 330 2.31 8.90 13.50
CA GLU A 330 0.92 9.01 13.08
C GLU A 330 -0.05 8.85 14.26
N PRO A 331 -1.11 9.67 14.32
CA PRO A 331 -2.12 9.54 15.36
C PRO A 331 -2.84 8.20 15.23
N ASN A 332 -3.17 7.58 16.38
CA ASN A 332 -3.90 6.32 16.46
C ASN A 332 -3.23 5.09 15.82
N LYS A 333 -1.92 5.17 15.57
CA LYS A 333 -1.11 4.00 15.20
C LYS A 333 -0.13 3.60 16.30
N MET A 334 0.22 2.32 16.27
CA MET A 334 1.29 1.71 17.05
C MET A 334 2.36 1.24 16.07
N GLY A 335 3.62 1.58 16.32
CA GLY A 335 4.75 1.07 15.57
C GLY A 335 5.06 -0.36 16.00
N ILE A 336 5.10 -1.29 15.04
CA ILE A 336 5.35 -2.70 15.30
C ILE A 336 6.58 -3.16 14.53
N LEU A 337 7.56 -3.69 15.25
CA LEU A 337 8.67 -4.46 14.69
C LEU A 337 8.37 -5.95 14.87
N PHE A 338 8.03 -6.62 13.78
CA PHE A 338 7.94 -8.07 13.74
C PHE A 338 9.33 -8.67 13.61
N ILE A 339 9.64 -9.62 14.50
CA ILE A 339 10.83 -10.47 14.45
C ILE A 339 10.35 -11.88 14.17
N MET A 340 10.64 -12.39 12.98
CA MET A 340 10.12 -13.66 12.49
C MET A 340 11.23 -14.71 12.46
N SER A 341 11.04 -15.79 13.22
CA SER A 341 11.91 -16.96 13.20
C SER A 341 11.47 -17.93 12.12
N ILE A 342 12.36 -18.15 11.14
CA ILE A 342 12.09 -18.96 9.96
C ILE A 342 12.90 -20.26 10.06
N ASP A 343 12.20 -21.39 10.08
CA ASP A 343 12.83 -22.70 9.89
C ASP A 343 12.78 -23.07 8.39
N PRO A 344 13.93 -23.09 7.69
CA PRO A 344 13.98 -23.44 6.28
C PRO A 344 13.68 -24.90 5.96
N CYS A 345 13.49 -25.75 6.98
CA CYS A 345 13.06 -27.14 6.78
C CYS A 345 11.55 -27.25 6.54
N LEU A 346 10.77 -26.22 6.87
CA LEU A 346 9.34 -26.17 6.62
C LEU A 346 9.06 -25.97 5.13
N LYS A 347 8.31 -26.90 4.53
CA LYS A 347 7.95 -26.88 3.11
C LYS A 347 6.57 -26.29 2.83
N SER A 348 5.76 -26.14 3.87
CA SER A 348 4.37 -25.67 3.79
C SER A 348 4.24 -24.27 3.22
N THR A 349 5.17 -23.38 3.59
CA THR A 349 5.15 -21.98 3.20
C THR A 349 6.29 -21.65 2.24
N PRO A 350 6.01 -21.35 0.97
CA PRO A 350 7.01 -20.87 0.04
C PRO A 350 7.53 -19.48 0.43
N PHE A 351 8.86 -19.38 0.53
CA PHE A 351 9.58 -18.12 0.69
C PHE A 351 10.94 -18.19 0.00
N ALA A 352 11.45 -17.05 -0.45
CA ALA A 352 12.75 -17.01 -1.10
C ALA A 352 13.49 -15.71 -0.82
N SER A 353 14.82 -15.78 -0.82
CA SER A 353 15.67 -14.62 -1.02
C SER A 353 15.53 -14.19 -2.48
N ILE A 354 15.15 -12.94 -2.71
CA ILE A 354 14.88 -12.44 -4.06
C ILE A 354 15.92 -11.44 -4.56
N LYS A 355 17.09 -11.38 -3.92
CA LYS A 355 18.19 -10.46 -4.29
C LYS A 355 18.53 -10.51 -5.79
N GLU A 356 18.54 -11.70 -6.40
CA GLU A 356 18.92 -11.88 -7.79
C GLU A 356 17.76 -11.64 -8.77
N GLU A 357 16.51 -11.68 -8.31
CA GLU A 357 15.29 -11.54 -9.12
C GLU A 357 14.63 -10.17 -8.97
N SER A 358 14.80 -9.51 -7.82
CA SER A 358 14.20 -8.22 -7.48
C SER A 358 14.66 -7.11 -8.41
N TYR A 359 13.82 -6.08 -8.57
CA TYR A 359 14.21 -4.80 -9.16
C TYR A 359 15.35 -4.14 -8.35
N PHE A 360 15.34 -4.31 -7.02
CA PHE A 360 16.31 -3.74 -6.10
C PHE A 360 17.37 -4.78 -5.70
N LYS A 361 18.56 -4.73 -6.33
CA LYS A 361 19.64 -5.71 -6.12
C LYS A 361 20.41 -5.56 -4.80
N GLU A 362 20.30 -4.40 -4.18
CA GLU A 362 21.02 -4.08 -2.93
C GLU A 362 20.24 -4.50 -1.68
N GLU A 363 18.95 -4.83 -1.81
CA GLU A 363 18.11 -5.21 -0.69
C GLU A 363 18.29 -6.70 -0.35
N GLU A 364 18.51 -7.00 0.93
CA GLU A 364 18.52 -8.38 1.45
C GLU A 364 17.11 -8.83 1.80
N GLU A 365 16.24 -8.81 0.78
CA GLU A 365 14.82 -9.10 0.91
C GLU A 365 14.53 -10.62 0.89
N ILE A 366 13.75 -11.07 1.86
CA ILE A 366 13.08 -12.38 1.83
C ILE A 366 11.59 -12.15 1.57
N LEU A 367 11.11 -12.67 0.44
CA LEU A 367 9.72 -12.57 0.02
C LEU A 367 8.99 -13.88 0.31
N PHE A 368 7.87 -13.76 1.02
CA PHE A 368 6.98 -14.87 1.34
C PHE A 368 5.74 -14.83 0.45
N SER A 369 5.22 -16.01 0.14
CA SER A 369 3.93 -16.14 -0.54
C SER A 369 2.78 -15.54 0.28
N MET A 370 1.71 -15.16 -0.40
CA MET A 370 0.44 -14.77 0.23
C MET A 370 -0.09 -15.80 1.21
N HIS A 371 -0.78 -15.32 2.24
CA HIS A 371 -1.38 -16.10 3.34
C HIS A 371 -0.37 -16.90 4.14
N THR A 372 0.84 -16.37 4.30
CA THR A 372 1.80 -16.95 5.24
C THR A 372 1.29 -16.78 6.67
N VAL A 373 1.31 -17.87 7.43
CA VAL A 373 0.83 -17.97 8.81
C VAL A 373 2.02 -18.06 9.78
N PHE A 374 1.90 -17.39 10.91
CA PHE A 374 2.88 -17.37 11.99
C PHE A 374 2.21 -17.60 13.34
N ARG A 375 2.90 -18.30 14.23
CA ARG A 375 2.59 -18.40 15.66
C ARG A 375 3.06 -17.14 16.37
N LEU A 376 2.16 -16.46 17.05
CA LEU A 376 2.48 -15.27 17.83
C LEU A 376 3.05 -15.71 19.19
N SER A 377 4.36 -15.51 19.38
CA SER A 377 5.07 -16.05 20.55
C SER A 377 5.12 -15.07 21.72
N ALA A 378 5.41 -13.80 21.46
CA ALA A 378 5.51 -12.78 22.51
C ALA A 378 5.28 -11.37 21.95
N ILE A 379 4.72 -10.49 22.78
CA ILE A 379 4.59 -9.05 22.49
C ILE A 379 5.31 -8.27 23.59
N LYS A 380 6.30 -7.46 23.20
CA LYS A 380 7.14 -6.68 24.13
C LYS A 380 7.13 -5.22 23.74
N GLN A 381 6.89 -4.34 24.70
CA GLN A 381 7.07 -2.91 24.48
C GLN A 381 8.56 -2.58 24.39
N MET A 382 8.97 -1.71 23.46
CA MET A 382 10.36 -1.29 23.34
C MET A 382 10.63 -0.07 24.24
N ASP A 383 11.74 -0.11 24.98
CA ASP A 383 12.07 0.91 25.98
C ASP A 383 12.12 2.33 25.37
N ASN A 384 11.61 3.31 26.13
CA ASN A 384 11.54 4.75 25.82
C ASN A 384 10.48 5.24 24.81
N ASN A 385 9.68 4.36 24.20
CA ASN A 385 8.54 4.80 23.38
C ASN A 385 7.29 3.96 23.67
N ASN A 386 6.27 4.60 24.26
CA ASN A 386 5.03 3.93 24.62
C ASN A 386 4.24 3.40 23.41
N GLU A 387 4.57 3.85 22.21
CA GLU A 387 3.87 3.52 20.97
C GLU A 387 4.67 2.58 20.06
N LEU A 388 5.79 2.01 20.53
CA LEU A 388 6.64 1.08 19.78
C LEU A 388 6.72 -0.29 20.45
N TYR A 389 6.43 -1.35 19.69
CA TYR A 389 6.41 -2.73 20.17
C TYR A 389 7.21 -3.66 19.26
N GLN A 390 7.82 -4.65 19.89
CA GLN A 390 8.41 -5.81 19.27
C GLN A 390 7.43 -6.99 19.37
N VAL A 391 7.24 -7.72 18.27
CA VAL A 391 6.37 -8.89 18.21
C VAL A 391 7.16 -10.06 17.65
N GLU A 392 7.28 -11.12 18.44
CA GLU A 392 7.99 -12.34 18.08
C GLU A 392 7.03 -13.31 17.39
N LEU A 393 7.37 -13.68 16.16
CA LEU A 393 6.61 -14.57 15.30
C LEU A 393 7.45 -15.80 14.95
N GLN A 394 6.82 -16.97 14.91
CA GLN A 394 7.46 -18.20 14.45
C GLN A 394 6.68 -18.75 13.25
N LEU A 395 7.38 -19.05 12.15
CA LEU A 395 6.74 -19.64 10.97
C LEU A 395 6.13 -21.00 11.32
N THR A 396 4.89 -21.24 10.88
CA THR A 396 4.15 -22.47 11.19
C THR A 396 4.24 -23.51 10.07
N SER A 397 4.05 -24.77 10.46
CA SER A 397 3.83 -25.89 9.54
C SER A 397 2.35 -26.05 9.19
N ASP A 398 2.01 -26.90 8.21
CA ASP A 398 0.62 -27.22 7.88
C ASP A 398 -0.12 -27.98 9.01
N ASP A 399 0.63 -28.53 9.98
CA ASP A 399 0.11 -29.34 11.08
C ASP A 399 -0.19 -28.51 12.36
N ASP A 400 0.10 -27.21 12.36
CA ASP A 400 -0.08 -26.25 13.47
C ASP A 400 -1.41 -25.48 13.41
#